data_AF-X1Q9C0-F1
#
_entry.id   AF-X1Q9C0-F1
#
_cell.length_a   1.000
_cell.length_b   1.000
_cell.length_c   1.000
_cell.angle_alpha   90.00
_cell.angle_beta   90.00
_cell.angle_gamma   90.00
#
_symmetry.space_group_name_H-M   'P 1'
#
loop_
_entity.id
_entity.type
_entity.pdbx_description
1 polymer ?
#
loop_
_entity_poly.entity_id
_entity_poly.type
_entity_poly.pdbx_seq_one_letter_code
_entity_poly.pdbx_strand_id
1 'polypeptide(L)'
;MPTWKYSVQGLDPDKTALASGRDLRIKPKVAREICHHIKGMKLEDAKGFLADVIELKKPVPYYRYRGKTPHRKGLQGHDAG
;
A
#
# COMPACT_ATOMS: atom_id res chain seq x y z
N MET A 1 -16.62 4.49 24.29
CA MET A 1 -16.26 4.50 22.85
C MET A 1 -14.74 4.43 22.73
N PRO A 2 -14.18 3.65 21.79
CA PRO A 2 -12.73 3.62 21.58
C PRO A 2 -12.24 4.97 21.05
N THR A 3 -11.10 5.46 21.55
CA THR A 3 -10.41 6.62 21.00
C THR A 3 -9.26 6.13 20.12
N TRP A 4 -9.36 6.34 18.81
CA TRP A 4 -8.32 5.93 17.87
C TRP A 4 -7.28 7.03 17.74
N LYS A 5 -6.02 6.68 17.97
CA LYS A 5 -4.87 7.57 17.79
C LYS A 5 -4.02 7.08 16.63
N TYR A 6 -3.39 8.01 15.92
CA TYR A 6 -2.37 7.69 14.92
C TYR A 6 -1.05 7.41 15.64
N SER A 7 -0.26 6.49 15.09
CA SER A 7 1.08 6.18 15.62
C SER A 7 2.10 7.27 15.31
N VAL A 8 1.86 8.07 14.26
CA VAL A 8 2.70 9.20 13.88
C VAL A 8 2.32 10.42 14.73
N GLN A 9 3.32 11.09 15.30
CA GLN A 9 3.17 12.28 16.16
C GLN A 9 3.92 13.46 15.54
N GLY A 10 3.55 14.70 15.93
CA GLY A 10 4.28 15.92 15.55
C GLY A 10 4.07 16.39 14.11
N LEU A 11 2.96 16.01 13.48
CA LEU A 11 2.60 16.49 12.14
C LEU A 11 1.95 17.87 12.22
N ASP A 12 2.34 18.76 11.31
CA ASP A 12 1.74 20.08 11.14
C ASP A 12 0.30 19.91 10.59
N PRO A 13 -0.74 20.31 11.34
CA PRO A 13 -2.14 20.12 10.93
C PRO A 13 -2.50 20.92 9.67
N ASP A 14 -1.83 22.03 9.38
CA ASP A 14 -2.16 22.87 8.22
C ASP A 14 -1.60 22.32 6.92
N LYS A 15 -0.55 21.49 7.00
CA LYS A 15 0.17 20.94 5.84
C LYS A 15 -0.08 19.46 5.62
N THR A 16 -0.76 18.79 6.56
CA THR A 16 -0.86 17.33 6.58
C THR A 16 -2.31 16.87 6.61
N ALA A 17 -2.69 16.05 5.64
CA ALA A 17 -3.96 15.33 5.66
C ALA A 17 -3.78 13.93 6.26
N LEU A 18 -4.70 13.54 7.15
CA LEU A 18 -4.73 12.21 7.77
C LEU A 18 -6.02 11.48 7.37
N ALA A 19 -5.90 10.19 7.04
CA ALA A 19 -7.03 9.32 6.72
C ALA A 19 -6.85 7.92 7.33
N SER A 20 -7.95 7.35 7.83
CA SER A 20 -7.98 5.98 8.37
C SER A 20 -9.30 5.30 8.03
N GLY A 21 -9.25 4.09 7.49
CA GLY A 21 -10.41 3.21 7.38
C GLY A 21 -10.47 2.22 8.55
N ARG A 22 -11.67 1.89 9.02
CA ARG A 22 -11.90 0.92 10.11
C ARG A 22 -12.74 -0.25 9.60
N ASP A 23 -12.47 -1.44 10.16
CA ASP A 23 -13.20 -2.68 9.87
C ASP A 23 -13.39 -2.97 8.37
N LEU A 24 -12.34 -2.68 7.59
CA LEU A 24 -12.33 -2.93 6.16
C LEU A 24 -12.30 -4.44 5.88
N ARG A 25 -13.22 -4.91 5.03
CA ARG A 25 -13.27 -6.31 4.57
C ARG A 25 -12.24 -6.60 3.48
N ILE A 26 -10.97 -6.41 3.81
CA ILE A 26 -9.84 -6.63 2.89
C ILE A 26 -8.83 -7.61 3.51
N LYS A 27 -8.03 -8.25 2.65
CA LYS A 27 -6.96 -9.16 3.12
C LYS A 27 -5.81 -8.34 3.74
N PRO A 28 -5.52 -8.48 5.04
CA PRO A 28 -4.50 -7.65 5.71
C PRO A 28 -3.09 -7.86 5.15
N LYS A 29 -2.79 -9.10 4.73
CA LYS A 29 -1.49 -9.46 4.14
C LYS A 29 -1.22 -8.69 2.85
N VAL A 30 -2.22 -8.62 1.97
CA VAL A 30 -2.11 -7.92 0.68
C VAL A 30 -2.10 -6.41 0.90
N ALA A 31 -2.97 -5.90 1.78
CA ALA A 31 -3.03 -4.48 2.11
C ALA A 31 -1.67 -3.96 2.62
N ARG A 32 -0.95 -4.75 3.43
CA ARG A 32 0.39 -4.39 3.89
C ARG A 32 1.37 -4.19 2.73
N GLU A 33 1.41 -5.11 1.77
CA GLU A 33 2.36 -5.04 0.66
C GLU A 33 2.05 -3.83 -0.24
N ILE A 34 0.77 -3.56 -0.51
CA ILE A 34 0.33 -2.35 -1.24
C ILE A 34 0.76 -1.08 -0.50
N CYS A 35 0.42 -0.96 0.80
CA CYS A 35 0.78 0.20 1.61
C CYS A 35 2.29 0.40 1.72
N HIS A 36 3.06 -0.69 1.75
CA HIS A 36 4.52 -0.63 1.76
C HIS A 36 5.05 -0.08 0.43
N HIS A 37 4.49 -0.51 -0.70
CA HIS A 37 4.93 -0.08 -2.01
C HIS A 37 4.65 1.40 -2.28
N ILE A 38 3.45 1.89 -1.94
CA ILE A 38 3.07 3.30 -2.18
C ILE A 38 3.70 4.28 -1.17
N LYS A 39 4.36 3.78 -0.12
CA LYS A 39 4.94 4.63 0.93
C LYS A 39 6.06 5.51 0.35
N GLY A 40 5.89 6.83 0.45
CA GLY A 40 6.88 7.81 -0.03
C GLY A 40 6.68 8.26 -1.48
N MET A 41 5.68 7.70 -2.20
CA MET A 41 5.29 8.21 -3.50
C MET A 41 4.53 9.55 -3.36
N LYS A 42 4.57 10.37 -4.42
CA LYS A 42 3.64 11.51 -4.54
C LYS A 42 2.21 10.98 -4.70
N LEU A 43 1.24 11.78 -4.28
CA LEU A 43 -0.17 11.39 -4.28
C LEU A 43 -0.68 11.05 -5.70
N GLU A 44 -0.24 11.80 -6.71
CA GLU A 44 -0.61 11.56 -8.11
C GLU A 44 0.01 10.26 -8.64
N ASP A 45 1.30 10.05 -8.39
CA ASP A 45 2.02 8.83 -8.79
C ASP A 45 1.41 7.58 -8.14
N ALA A 46 1.06 7.65 -6.85
CA ALA A 46 0.42 6.56 -6.13
C ALA A 46 -0.97 6.23 -6.72
N LYS A 47 -1.76 7.24 -7.06
CA LYS A 47 -3.06 7.03 -7.73
C LYS A 47 -2.90 6.38 -9.09
N GLY A 48 -1.96 6.88 -9.90
CA GLY A 48 -1.66 6.31 -11.22
C GLY A 48 -1.20 4.84 -11.12
N PHE A 49 -0.30 4.55 -10.18
CA PHE A 49 0.14 3.18 -9.92
C PHE A 49 -1.02 2.25 -9.54
N LEU A 50 -1.91 2.69 -8.63
CA LEU A 50 -3.05 1.87 -8.21
C LEU A 50 -4.04 1.64 -9.37
N ALA A 51 -4.23 2.63 -10.25
CA ALA A 51 -5.04 2.46 -11.46
C ALA A 51 -4.43 1.41 -12.40
N ASP A 52 -3.12 1.48 -12.65
CA ASP A 52 -2.40 0.49 -13.46
C ASP A 52 -2.49 -0.94 -12.89
N VAL A 53 -2.49 -1.07 -11.56
CA VAL A 53 -2.67 -2.36 -10.87
C VAL A 53 -4.09 -2.90 -11.05
N ILE A 54 -5.10 -2.04 -10.95
CA ILE A 54 -6.50 -2.42 -11.20
C ILE A 54 -6.67 -2.88 -12.66
N GLU A 55 -6.00 -2.22 -13.59
CA GLU A 55 -5.96 -2.58 -15.01
C GLU A 55 -5.03 -3.77 -15.32
N LEU A 56 -4.42 -4.38 -14.30
CA LEU A 56 -3.50 -5.53 -14.41
C LEU A 56 -2.26 -5.27 -15.27
N LYS A 57 -1.90 -4.00 -15.50
CA LYS A 57 -0.71 -3.59 -16.26
C LYS A 57 0.56 -3.72 -15.44
N LYS A 58 0.47 -3.49 -14.12
CA LYS A 58 1.60 -3.54 -13.19
C LYS A 58 1.32 -4.50 -12.03
N PRO A 59 2.26 -5.39 -11.69
CA PRO A 59 2.17 -6.22 -10.48
C PRO A 59 2.58 -5.43 -9.23
N VAL A 60 2.05 -5.85 -8.06
CA VAL A 60 2.47 -5.31 -6.76
C VAL A 60 3.49 -6.26 -6.14
N PRO A 61 4.73 -5.82 -5.82
CA PRO A 61 5.71 -6.69 -5.19
C PRO A 61 5.26 -7.18 -3.81
N TYR A 62 5.44 -8.48 -3.53
CA TYR A 62 5.24 -9.04 -2.20
C TYR A 62 6.56 -9.10 -1.44
N TYR A 63 6.68 -8.30 -0.38
CA TYR A 63 7.90 -8.20 0.42
C TYR A 63 7.96 -9.28 1.52
N ARG A 64 6.90 -9.44 2.33
CA ARG A 64 6.88 -10.39 3.46
C ARG A 64 6.08 -11.64 3.15
N TYR A 65 4.85 -11.49 2.65
CA TYR A 65 3.90 -12.59 2.51
C TYR A 65 3.99 -13.31 1.16
N ARG A 66 5.20 -13.65 0.71
CA ARG A 66 5.50 -14.22 -0.62
C ARG A 66 5.39 -15.75 -0.74
N GLY A 67 4.94 -16.44 0.30
CA GLY A 67 4.84 -17.90 0.30
C GLY A 67 3.89 -18.41 -0.79
N LYS A 68 4.37 -19.29 -1.68
CA LYS A 68 3.61 -19.88 -2.80
C LYS A 68 2.99 -18.83 -3.75
N THR A 69 3.57 -17.63 -3.82
CA THR A 69 3.10 -16.60 -4.75
C THR A 69 3.84 -16.75 -6.09
N PRO A 70 3.14 -16.73 -7.24
CA PRO A 70 3.78 -16.84 -8.54
C PRO A 70 4.76 -15.71 -8.82
N HIS A 71 5.79 -16.00 -9.61
CA HIS A 71 6.68 -14.94 -10.07
C HIS A 71 5.99 -14.08 -11.13
N ARG A 72 6.26 -12.77 -11.13
CA ARG A 72 5.74 -11.85 -12.16
C ARG A 72 6.85 -11.16 -12.92
N LYS A 73 6.66 -11.06 -14.23
CA LYS A 73 7.47 -10.23 -15.11
C LYS A 73 7.15 -8.75 -14.83
N GLY A 74 8.18 -7.92 -14.77
CA GLY A 74 8.04 -6.47 -14.53
C GLY A 74 8.28 -6.04 -13.08
N LEU A 75 8.52 -6.99 -12.17
CA LEU A 75 9.03 -6.67 -10.83
C LEU A 75 10.55 -6.50 -10.89
N GLN A 76 11.04 -5.38 -10.37
CA GLN A 76 12.48 -5.11 -10.25
C GLN A 76 12.92 -5.37 -8.80
N GLY A 77 13.91 -6.23 -8.61
CA GLY A 77 14.43 -6.61 -7.28
C GLY A 77 13.53 -7.56 -6.48
N HIS A 78 12.40 -7.99 -7.05
CA HIS A 78 11.48 -8.94 -6.44
C HIS A 78 11.01 -9.97 -7.45
N ASP A 79 10.76 -11.17 -6.96
CA ASP A 79 10.28 -12.32 -7.71
C ASP A 79 8.75 -12.42 -7.67
N ALA A 80 8.15 -12.30 -6.49
CA ALA A 80 6.73 -12.54 -6.24
C ALA A 80 5.85 -11.28 -6.37
N GLY A 81 4.73 -11.40 -7.10
CA GLY A 81 3.66 -10.38 -7.12
C GLY A 81 2.43 -10.66 -7.97
#